data_AF-A0A7Y4V826-F1
#
_entry.id   AF-A0A7Y4V826-F1
#
_cell.length_a   1.000
_cell.length_b   1.000
_cell.length_c   1.000
_cell.angle_alpha   90.00
_cell.angle_beta   90.00
_cell.angle_gamma   90.00
#
_symmetry.space_group_name_H-M   'P 1'
#
loop_
_entity.id
_entity.type
_entity.pdbx_description
1 polymer ?
#
loop_
_entity_poly.entity_id
_entity_poly.type
_entity_poly.pdbx_seq_one_letter_code
_entity_poly.pdbx_strand_id
1 'polypeptide(L)'
;EQQQNPLGLADDFSLKIKNYKLLNLEPLEDFYYKLAGVYRFKWGANQLEFLWDGTDHQEKYKSDWKHFFNNQILLFCRQELFIQAVLDLTVFLPENRPADLAENRMNHFMLQHFEVKFHKSKGLVAMKVA
;
A
#
# COMPACT_ATOMS: atom_id res chain seq x y z
N GLU A 1 -26.38 -0.99 11.19
CA GLU A 1 -25.14 -1.70 10.84
C GLU A 1 -25.31 -3.17 11.22
N GLN A 2 -25.24 -4.09 10.27
CA GLN A 2 -25.35 -5.53 10.56
C GLN A 2 -24.01 -6.01 11.13
N GLN A 3 -23.98 -6.30 12.44
CA GLN A 3 -22.86 -7.03 13.05
C GLN A 3 -22.80 -8.42 12.41
N GLN A 4 -21.78 -8.69 11.60
CA GLN A 4 -21.65 -9.98 10.90
C GLN A 4 -21.24 -11.15 11.81
N ASN A 5 -21.05 -10.92 13.11
CA ASN A 5 -20.85 -11.98 14.11
C ASN A 5 -21.16 -11.48 15.55
N PRO A 6 -22.44 -11.26 15.91
CA PRO A 6 -22.79 -10.71 17.22
C PRO A 6 -22.51 -11.67 18.39
N LEU A 7 -22.32 -12.97 18.10
CA LEU A 7 -22.02 -14.02 19.08
C LEU A 7 -20.52 -14.35 19.19
N GLY A 8 -19.68 -13.76 18.34
CA GLY A 8 -18.23 -14.01 18.33
C GLY A 8 -17.85 -15.47 18.05
N LEU A 9 -18.72 -16.22 17.37
CA LEU A 9 -18.47 -17.63 17.06
C LEU A 9 -17.23 -17.76 16.18
N ALA A 10 -16.43 -18.79 16.44
CA ALA A 10 -15.27 -19.11 15.62
C ALA A 10 -15.73 -19.77 14.32
N ASP A 11 -15.97 -18.96 13.30
CA ASP A 11 -16.22 -19.43 11.94
C ASP A 11 -14.91 -19.74 11.20
N ASP A 12 -15.00 -20.53 10.14
CA ASP A 12 -13.85 -20.94 9.33
C ASP A 12 -13.07 -19.72 8.78
N PHE A 13 -13.78 -18.62 8.47
CA PHE A 13 -13.18 -17.38 8.01
C PHE A 13 -12.34 -16.70 9.09
N SER A 14 -12.89 -16.48 10.30
CA SER A 14 -12.13 -15.88 11.41
C SER A 14 -10.98 -16.76 11.86
N LEU A 15 -11.16 -18.09 11.85
CA LEU A 15 -10.09 -19.04 12.15
C LEU A 15 -8.96 -18.96 11.12
N LYS A 16 -9.29 -18.83 9.84
CA LYS A 16 -8.28 -18.67 8.78
C LYS A 16 -7.45 -17.40 8.96
N ILE A 17 -8.08 -16.27 9.29
CA ILE A 17 -7.36 -15.02 9.60
C ILE A 17 -6.48 -15.18 10.85
N LYS A 18 -7.04 -15.71 11.95
CA LYS A 18 -6.32 -15.85 13.22
C LYS A 18 -5.11 -16.78 13.12
N ASN A 19 -5.23 -17.85 12.35
CA ASN A 19 -4.17 -18.86 12.20
C ASN A 19 -3.20 -18.55 11.06
N TYR A 20 -3.45 -17.50 10.27
CA TYR A 20 -2.60 -17.15 9.16
C TYR A 20 -1.22 -16.70 9.64
N LYS A 21 -0.19 -17.36 9.12
CA LYS A 21 1.20 -16.92 9.26
C LYS A 21 1.66 -16.40 7.91
N LEU A 22 2.17 -15.18 7.91
CA LEU A 22 2.73 -14.56 6.73
C LEU A 22 4.02 -15.29 6.36
N LEU A 23 3.97 -16.08 5.28
CA LEU A 23 5.10 -16.83 4.76
C LEU A 23 5.73 -16.16 3.53
N ASN A 24 4.91 -15.50 2.72
CA ASN A 24 5.35 -14.80 1.51
C ASN A 24 4.84 -13.35 1.50
N LEU A 25 5.75 -12.41 1.25
CA LEU A 25 5.48 -10.98 1.10
C LEU A 25 5.47 -10.53 -0.37
N GLU A 26 5.89 -11.39 -1.29
CA GLU A 26 5.97 -11.14 -2.73
C GLU A 26 4.69 -10.51 -3.31
N PRO A 27 3.45 -10.92 -2.93
CA PRO A 27 2.24 -10.27 -3.46
C PRO A 27 2.08 -8.79 -3.08
N LEU A 28 2.80 -8.32 -2.05
CA LEU A 28 2.76 -6.93 -1.58
C LEU A 28 3.94 -6.10 -2.10
N GLU A 29 4.94 -6.72 -2.73
CA GLU A 29 6.11 -6.01 -3.24
C GLU A 29 5.75 -4.99 -4.31
N ASP A 30 4.88 -5.37 -5.24
CA ASP A 30 4.52 -4.49 -6.36
C ASP A 30 3.81 -3.22 -5.86
N PHE A 31 2.99 -3.35 -4.82
CA PHE A 31 2.42 -2.21 -4.11
C PHE A 31 3.47 -1.34 -3.43
N TYR A 32 4.42 -1.96 -2.74
CA TYR A 32 5.50 -1.24 -2.08
C TYR A 32 6.30 -0.41 -3.09
N TYR A 33 6.67 -1.00 -4.24
CA TYR A 33 7.40 -0.30 -5.30
C TYR A 33 6.58 0.81 -5.94
N LYS A 34 5.29 0.58 -6.19
CA LYS A 34 4.38 1.61 -6.71
C LYS A 34 4.22 2.78 -5.73
N LEU A 35 4.08 2.51 -4.44
CA LEU A 35 4.00 3.53 -3.40
C LEU A 35 5.31 4.32 -3.28
N ALA A 36 6.45 3.64 -3.35
CA ALA A 36 7.77 4.29 -3.40
C ALA A 36 7.90 5.18 -4.64
N GLY A 37 7.40 4.74 -5.78
CA GLY A 37 7.34 5.53 -7.02
C GLY A 37 6.48 6.78 -6.87
N VAL A 38 5.29 6.65 -6.28
CA VAL A 38 4.41 7.80 -5.97
C VAL A 38 5.08 8.77 -5.00
N TYR A 39 5.75 8.25 -3.98
CA TYR A 39 6.48 9.08 -3.02
C TYR A 39 7.59 9.89 -3.72
N ARG A 40 8.42 9.22 -4.52
CA ARG A 40 9.47 9.89 -5.28
C ARG A 40 8.91 10.89 -6.30
N PHE A 41 7.75 10.62 -6.89
CA PHE A 41 7.12 11.56 -7.80
C PHE A 41 6.65 12.85 -7.10
N LYS A 42 6.07 12.74 -5.90
CA LYS A 42 5.53 13.90 -5.16
C LYS A 42 6.57 14.64 -4.33
N TRP A 43 7.52 13.93 -3.73
CA TRP A 43 8.48 14.46 -2.75
C TRP A 43 9.94 14.17 -3.14
N GLY A 44 10.23 13.81 -4.39
CA GLY A 44 11.59 13.42 -4.82
C GLY A 44 12.54 14.56 -5.17
N ALA A 45 12.16 15.83 -4.97
CA ALA A 45 13.00 16.98 -5.30
C ALA A 45 14.21 17.17 -4.36
N ASN A 46 14.39 16.28 -3.38
CA ASN A 46 15.31 16.45 -2.26
C ASN A 46 16.79 16.25 -2.62
N GLN A 47 17.12 16.04 -3.91
CA GLN A 47 18.51 15.80 -4.35
C GLN A 47 19.42 17.03 -4.24
N LEU A 48 18.87 18.23 -4.07
CA LEU A 48 19.61 19.48 -3.92
C LEU A 48 19.31 20.22 -2.61
N GLU A 49 18.67 19.56 -1.65
CA GLU A 49 18.41 20.17 -0.34
C GLU A 49 19.70 20.27 0.46
N PHE A 50 20.09 21.48 0.86
CA PHE A 50 21.22 21.64 1.77
C PHE A 50 20.89 21.05 3.15
N LEU A 51 21.63 20.02 3.55
CA LEU A 51 21.55 19.40 4.86
C LEU A 51 22.56 20.09 5.79
N TRP A 52 22.04 20.90 6.72
CA TRP A 52 22.84 21.69 7.65
C TRP A 52 23.33 20.90 8.88
N ASP A 53 22.81 19.69 9.07
CA ASP A 53 23.14 18.77 10.16
C ASP A 53 24.31 17.82 9.80
N GLY A 54 24.79 17.86 8.55
CA GLY A 54 25.88 17.01 8.07
C GLY A 54 25.48 15.56 7.78
N THR A 55 24.19 15.23 7.82
CA THR A 55 23.67 13.89 7.51
C THR A 55 23.82 13.58 6.02
N ASP A 56 24.06 12.33 5.67
CA ASP A 56 24.09 11.91 4.27
C ASP A 56 22.68 11.93 3.64
N HIS A 57 22.57 12.38 2.38
CA HIS A 57 21.29 12.48 1.69
C HIS A 57 20.58 11.14 1.54
N GLN A 58 21.32 10.03 1.39
CA GLN A 58 20.74 8.70 1.31
C GLN A 58 20.15 8.28 2.66
N GLU A 59 20.82 8.60 3.77
CA GLU A 59 20.33 8.32 5.11
C GLU A 59 19.06 9.12 5.42
N LYS A 60 19.06 10.42 5.11
CA LYS A 60 17.86 11.26 5.22
C LYS A 60 16.72 10.69 4.39
N TYR A 61 16.97 10.38 3.11
CA TYR A 61 15.95 9.81 2.22
C TYR A 61 15.37 8.51 2.77
N LYS A 62 16.21 7.60 3.28
CA LYS A 62 15.77 6.34 3.89
C LYS A 62 14.89 6.58 5.11
N SER A 63 15.28 7.53 5.97
CA SER A 63 14.51 7.93 7.16
C SER A 63 13.15 8.50 6.77
N ASP A 64 13.13 9.49 5.88
CA ASP A 64 11.92 10.18 5.43
C ASP A 64 10.96 9.20 4.74
N TRP A 65 11.47 8.34 3.86
CA TRP A 65 10.68 7.29 3.23
C TRP A 65 10.07 6.34 4.25
N LYS A 66 10.84 5.86 5.24
CA LYS A 66 10.34 4.96 6.28
C LYS A 66 9.25 5.63 7.11
N HIS A 67 9.43 6.88 7.50
CA HIS A 67 8.43 7.64 8.24
C HIS A 67 7.16 7.85 7.41
N PHE A 68 7.31 8.27 6.16
CA PHE A 68 6.20 8.43 5.23
C PHE A 68 5.45 7.12 5.06
N PHE A 69 6.14 6.03 4.73
CA PHE A 69 5.55 4.71 4.51
C PHE A 69 4.73 4.25 5.71
N ASN A 70 5.32 4.26 6.91
CA ASN A 70 4.61 3.84 8.12
C ASN A 70 3.35 4.68 8.38
N ASN A 71 3.45 6.00 8.20
CA ASN A 71 2.31 6.89 8.36
C ASN A 71 1.21 6.61 7.35
N GLN A 72 1.57 6.38 6.07
CA GLN A 72 0.60 6.05 5.02
C GLN A 72 -0.07 4.71 5.28
N ILE A 73 0.68 3.66 5.66
CA ILE A 73 0.10 2.36 6.00
C ILE A 73 -0.88 2.49 7.17
N LEU A 74 -0.54 3.26 8.22
CA LEU A 74 -1.46 3.52 9.33
C LEU A 74 -2.75 4.22 8.88
N LEU A 75 -2.67 5.13 7.91
CA LEU A 75 -3.84 5.79 7.33
C LEU A 75 -4.66 4.84 6.45
N PHE A 76 -4.01 3.99 5.66
CA PHE A 76 -4.66 3.02 4.78
C PHE A 76 -5.37 1.92 5.57
N CYS A 77 -4.78 1.47 6.68
CA CYS A 77 -5.41 0.52 7.60
C CYS A 77 -6.68 1.06 8.28
N ARG A 78 -7.01 2.36 8.16
CA ARG A 78 -8.31 2.89 8.59
C ARG A 78 -9.41 2.72 7.55
N GLN A 79 -9.05 2.34 6.33
CA GLN A 79 -9.97 2.20 5.22
C GLN A 79 -10.26 0.72 4.97
N GLU A 80 -11.52 0.33 5.10
CA GLU A 80 -11.94 -1.07 5.01
C GLU A 80 -11.57 -1.71 3.68
N LEU A 81 -11.68 -0.96 2.57
CA LEU A 81 -11.34 -1.42 1.22
C LEU A 81 -9.86 -1.83 1.11
N PHE A 82 -8.97 -1.12 1.78
CA PHE A 82 -7.54 -1.45 1.79
C PHE A 82 -7.29 -2.73 2.60
N ILE A 83 -7.89 -2.84 3.79
CA ILE A 83 -7.78 -4.05 4.62
C ILE A 83 -8.29 -5.28 3.86
N GLN A 84 -9.44 -5.17 3.21
CA GLN A 84 -10.01 -6.25 2.40
C GLN A 84 -9.08 -6.63 1.25
N ALA A 85 -8.50 -5.67 0.53
CA ALA A 85 -7.56 -5.95 -0.56
C ALA A 85 -6.29 -6.65 -0.07
N VAL A 86 -5.75 -6.24 1.09
CA VAL A 86 -4.58 -6.89 1.69
C VAL A 86 -4.90 -8.31 2.15
N LEU A 87 -6.06 -8.53 2.79
CA LEU A 87 -6.51 -9.86 3.18
C LEU A 87 -6.74 -10.77 1.96
N ASP A 88 -7.31 -10.23 0.87
CA ASP A 88 -7.49 -10.94 -0.39
C ASP A 88 -6.15 -11.39 -1.00
N LEU A 89 -5.10 -10.56 -0.90
CA LEU A 89 -3.75 -10.87 -1.41
C LEU A 89 -2.92 -11.77 -0.52
N THR A 90 -3.24 -11.85 0.78
CA THR A 90 -2.43 -12.58 1.77
C THR A 90 -3.14 -13.83 2.27
N VAL A 91 -4.24 -13.68 2.99
CA VAL A 91 -4.98 -14.76 3.67
C VAL A 91 -5.84 -15.56 2.69
N PHE A 92 -6.46 -14.86 1.73
CA PHE A 92 -7.47 -15.46 0.84
C PHE A 92 -6.99 -15.69 -0.58
N LEU A 93 -5.71 -15.44 -0.88
CA LEU A 93 -5.17 -15.69 -2.22
C LEU A 93 -5.30 -17.19 -2.54
N PRO A 94 -6.11 -17.59 -3.53
CA PRO A 94 -6.21 -18.99 -3.90
C PRO A 94 -4.99 -19.37 -4.73
N GLU A 95 -4.43 -20.56 -4.52
CA GLU A 95 -3.22 -21.03 -5.23
C GLU A 95 -3.35 -21.01 -6.76
N ASN A 96 -4.56 -20.95 -7.31
CA ASN A 96 -4.87 -20.97 -8.74
C ASN A 96 -5.67 -19.74 -9.25
N ARG A 97 -5.76 -18.64 -8.50
CA ARG A 97 -6.44 -17.41 -8.97
C ARG A 97 -5.41 -16.33 -9.30
N PRO A 98 -5.54 -15.63 -10.44
CA PRO A 98 -4.69 -14.47 -10.71
C PRO A 98 -4.88 -13.42 -9.61
N ALA A 99 -3.79 -13.09 -8.92
CA ALA A 99 -3.72 -12.04 -7.89
C ALA A 99 -4.12 -10.66 -8.44
N ASP A 100 -4.11 -10.52 -9.77
CA ASP A 100 -4.36 -9.31 -10.54
C ASP A 100 -5.57 -8.50 -10.06
N LEU A 101 -6.69 -9.14 -9.70
CA LEU A 101 -7.90 -8.40 -9.29
C LEU A 101 -7.75 -7.72 -7.93
N ALA A 102 -7.10 -8.37 -6.97
CA ALA A 102 -6.87 -7.80 -5.66
C ALA A 102 -5.74 -6.75 -5.72
N GLU A 103 -4.72 -7.04 -6.52
CA GLU A 103 -3.62 -6.09 -6.78
C GLU A 103 -4.13 -4.82 -7.47
N ASN A 104 -4.97 -4.96 -8.51
CA ASN A 104 -5.58 -3.83 -9.21
C ASN A 104 -6.46 -2.98 -8.29
N ARG A 105 -7.21 -3.59 -7.36
CA ARG A 105 -8.01 -2.84 -6.37
C ARG A 105 -7.12 -2.03 -5.44
N MET A 106 -6.06 -2.62 -4.93
CA MET A 106 -5.10 -1.94 -4.04
C MET A 106 -4.35 -0.81 -4.77
N ASN A 107 -3.96 -1.05 -6.03
CA ASN A 107 -3.33 -0.04 -6.88
C ASN A 107 -4.28 1.12 -7.17
N HIS A 108 -5.54 0.82 -7.51
CA HIS A 108 -6.56 1.83 -7.77
C HIS A 108 -6.79 2.72 -6.54
N PHE A 109 -6.92 2.10 -5.38
CA PHE A 109 -7.03 2.78 -4.09
C PHE A 109 -5.87 3.77 -3.87
N MET A 110 -4.64 3.30 -4.04
CA MET A 110 -3.44 4.13 -3.86
C MET A 110 -3.42 5.32 -4.84
N LEU A 111 -3.69 5.06 -6.12
CA LEU A 111 -3.70 6.08 -7.16
C LEU A 111 -4.76 7.16 -6.93
N GLN A 112 -5.95 6.75 -6.47
CA GLN A 112 -7.00 7.69 -6.07
C GLN A 112 -6.59 8.50 -4.85
N HIS A 113 -6.05 7.85 -3.81
CA HIS A 113 -5.63 8.52 -2.58
C HIS A 113 -4.59 9.62 -2.83
N PHE A 114 -3.64 9.37 -3.74
CA PHE A 114 -2.63 10.36 -4.09
C PHE A 114 -2.99 11.21 -5.31
N GLU A 115 -4.15 11.02 -5.92
CA GLU A 115 -4.57 11.75 -7.14
C GLU A 115 -3.54 11.65 -8.28
N VAL A 116 -2.98 10.46 -8.49
CA VAL A 116 -1.98 10.18 -9.53
C VAL A 116 -2.51 9.11 -10.49
N LYS A 117 -2.07 9.14 -11.76
CA LYS A 117 -2.34 8.09 -12.76
C LYS A 117 -1.03 7.57 -13.35
N PHE A 118 -0.99 6.27 -13.63
CA PHE A 118 0.06 5.69 -14.47
C PHE A 118 -0.30 5.85 -15.95
N HIS A 119 0.55 6.54 -16.70
CA HIS A 119 0.47 6.69 -18.14
C HIS A 119 1.60 5.89 -18.80
N LYS A 120 1.26 4.99 -19.74
CA LYS A 120 2.24 4.06 -20.34
C LYS A 120 3.47 4.75 -20.94
N SER A 121 3.31 5.93 -21.55
CA SER A 121 4.43 6.68 -22.14
C SER A 121 5.01 7.79 -21.27
N LYS A 122 4.34 8.21 -20.19
CA LYS A 122 4.74 9.37 -19.39
C LYS A 122 5.05 9.02 -17.93
N GLY A 123 4.90 7.76 -17.53
CA GLY A 123 5.06 7.33 -16.14
C GLY A 123 3.92 7.86 -15.26
N LEU A 124 4.26 8.31 -14.05
CA LEU A 124 3.31 8.90 -13.12
C LEU A 124 2.93 10.33 -13.54
N VAL A 125 1.64 10.62 -13.57
CA VAL A 125 1.09 11.93 -13.93
C VAL A 125 0.04 12.35 -12.91
N ALA A 126 0.11 13.59 -12.43
CA ALA A 126 -0.93 14.16 -11.56
C ALA A 126 -2.29 14.19 -12.27
N MET A 127 -3.35 13.81 -11.58
CA MET A 127 -4.71 13.99 -12.10
C MET A 127 -5.01 15.49 -12.18
N LYS A 128 -5.13 16.04 -13.38
CA LYS A 128 -5.68 17.39 -13.54
C LYS A 128 -7.18 17.33 -13.23
N VAL A 129 -7.61 18.09 -12.23
CA VAL A 129 -9.02 18.44 -12.05
C VAL A 129 -9.40 19.32 -13.26
N ALA A 130 -10.43 18.91 -13.99
CA ALA A 130 -10.95 19.64 -15.15
C ALA A 130 -11.79 20.83 -14.72
#